data_AF-U9V4E4-F1
#
_entry.id   AF-U9V4E4-F1
#
_cell.length_a   1.000
_cell.length_b   1.000
_cell.length_c   1.000
_cell.angle_alpha   90.00
_cell.angle_beta   90.00
_cell.angle_gamma   90.00
#
_symmetry.space_group_name_H-M   'P 1'
#
loop_
_entity.id
_entity.type
_entity.pdbx_description
1 polymer ?
#
loop_
_entity_poly.entity_id
_entity_poly.type
_entity_poly.pdbx_seq_one_letter_code
_entity_poly.pdbx_strand_id
1 'polypeptide(L)'
;MGHRLKLWIMLLQIIIFLLVQLAADIFRPSIGTVDMTLPALPLLTAGDVAASSSVVLSSDSHYTFYTDGSLINLGTSDVSMGWGWVQIVKDSGFLNSIATYKRGIIHDWPSSSRAEAAAIYAALSASPANSVVHIYTDSQSSIEGLKHCFLSDYSNSRLYYKTTNFELWAIIQQLIVDKQLSVLPFKVKAHSNFYWNDFADSLANTAHTSDDAVLISRLDLAAVHDYIMIYDDVICESNPRHLFKQYHQMLYMKDLLALSRFRFISLLTDSSQYMVDWDLNMLTLSLRNTGQMIRYRVVAY
;
A
#
# COMPACT_ATOMS: atom_id res chain seq x y z
N MET A 1 13.95 -37.43 4.58
CA MET A 1 13.41 -36.22 5.24
C MET A 1 13.15 -35.06 4.26
N GLY A 2 14.04 -34.77 3.29
CA GLY A 2 13.88 -33.66 2.34
C GLY A 2 12.79 -33.77 1.25
N HIS A 3 12.36 -34.97 0.84
CA HIS A 3 11.33 -35.13 -0.20
C HIS A 3 9.90 -34.78 0.27
N ARG A 4 9.60 -34.97 1.57
CA ARG A 4 8.28 -34.64 2.12
C ARG A 4 8.14 -33.13 2.39
N LEU A 5 9.20 -32.46 2.83
CA LEU A 5 9.22 -31.01 2.99
C LEU A 5 8.99 -30.27 1.65
N LYS A 6 9.58 -30.78 0.56
CA LYS A 6 9.32 -30.28 -0.81
C LYS A 6 7.86 -30.44 -1.23
N LEU A 7 7.24 -31.57 -0.90
CA LEU A 7 5.83 -31.84 -1.20
C LEU A 7 4.89 -30.90 -0.42
N TRP A 8 5.22 -30.61 0.85
CA TRP A 8 4.46 -29.70 1.70
C TRP A 8 4.59 -28.23 1.28
N ILE A 9 5.77 -27.79 0.86
CA ILE A 9 5.97 -26.47 0.26
C ILE A 9 5.19 -26.35 -1.06
N MET A 10 5.19 -27.42 -1.88
CA MET A 10 4.37 -27.50 -3.09
C MET A 10 2.88 -27.38 -2.78
N LEU A 11 2.38 -28.10 -1.77
CA LEU A 11 0.98 -28.03 -1.36
C LEU A 11 0.59 -26.66 -0.82
N LEU A 12 1.46 -26.02 -0.03
CA LEU A 12 1.23 -24.66 0.45
C LEU A 12 1.21 -23.65 -0.71
N GLN A 13 2.12 -23.80 -1.68
CA GLN A 13 2.13 -22.98 -2.90
C GLN A 13 0.90 -23.22 -3.78
N ILE A 14 0.40 -24.46 -3.85
CA ILE A 14 -0.83 -24.82 -4.57
C ILE A 14 -2.06 -24.24 -3.88
N ILE A 15 -2.12 -24.24 -2.55
CA ILE A 15 -3.22 -23.64 -1.78
C ILE A 15 -3.21 -22.11 -1.93
N ILE A 16 -2.04 -21.47 -1.83
CA ILE A 16 -1.87 -20.04 -2.10
C ILE A 16 -2.29 -19.73 -3.55
N PHE A 17 -1.94 -20.60 -4.51
CA PHE A 17 -2.29 -20.44 -5.91
C PHE A 17 -3.78 -20.67 -6.19
N LEU A 18 -4.44 -21.61 -5.52
CA LEU A 18 -5.89 -21.83 -5.61
C LEU A 18 -6.67 -20.65 -5.01
N LEU A 19 -6.18 -20.08 -3.90
CA LEU A 19 -6.71 -18.85 -3.33
C LEU A 19 -6.52 -17.65 -4.26
N VAL A 20 -5.38 -17.57 -4.97
CA VAL A 20 -5.13 -16.55 -6.00
C VAL A 20 -5.98 -16.80 -7.26
N GLN A 21 -6.20 -18.05 -7.68
CA GLN A 21 -7.05 -18.40 -8.83
C GLN A 21 -8.53 -18.14 -8.59
N LEU A 22 -9.04 -18.39 -7.38
CA LEU A 22 -10.41 -18.02 -7.01
C LEU A 22 -10.61 -16.48 -7.07
N ALA A 23 -9.52 -15.71 -6.95
CA ALA A 23 -9.49 -14.26 -7.10
C ALA A 23 -9.07 -13.78 -8.51
N ALA A 24 -8.63 -14.67 -9.42
CA ALA A 24 -7.93 -14.30 -10.67
C ALA A 24 -8.54 -14.90 -11.95
N ASP A 25 -9.83 -15.22 -11.96
CA ASP A 25 -10.56 -15.01 -13.21
C ASP A 25 -10.44 -13.50 -13.50
N ILE A 26 -9.87 -13.10 -14.66
CA ILE A 26 -9.78 -11.73 -15.23
C ILE A 26 -8.37 -11.13 -15.44
N PHE A 27 -7.22 -11.83 -15.30
CA PHE A 27 -5.93 -11.19 -15.69
C PHE A 27 -5.68 -11.14 -17.22
N ARG A 28 -6.11 -10.06 -17.89
CA ARG A 28 -5.62 -9.62 -19.22
C ARG A 28 -5.03 -8.19 -19.10
N PRO A 29 -3.71 -8.02 -19.04
CA PRO A 29 -3.12 -6.69 -19.06
C PRO A 29 -3.23 -6.12 -20.48
N SER A 30 -3.77 -4.91 -20.62
CA SER A 30 -3.72 -4.14 -21.86
C SER A 30 -2.69 -3.03 -21.71
N ILE A 31 -1.80 -2.87 -22.70
CA ILE A 31 -0.89 -1.72 -22.77
C ILE A 31 -1.66 -0.65 -23.54
N GLY A 32 -2.29 0.27 -22.82
CA GLY A 32 -2.94 1.43 -23.42
C GLY A 32 -1.91 2.53 -23.72
N THR A 33 -1.94 3.08 -24.92
CA THR A 33 -1.42 4.43 -25.16
C THR A 33 -2.47 5.43 -24.68
N VAL A 34 -2.05 6.52 -24.04
CA VAL A 34 -2.96 7.54 -23.50
C VAL A 34 -3.77 8.17 -24.63
N ASP A 35 -4.98 7.66 -24.85
CA ASP A 35 -6.03 8.36 -25.59
C ASP A 35 -7.21 8.55 -24.62
N MET A 36 -7.28 9.77 -24.09
CA MET A 36 -8.15 10.16 -22.97
C MET A 36 -9.58 10.42 -23.44
N THR A 37 -10.43 9.39 -23.50
CA THR A 37 -11.89 9.61 -23.60
C THR A 37 -12.72 8.52 -22.91
N LEU A 38 -12.82 8.51 -21.57
CA LEU A 38 -13.89 7.83 -20.81
C LEU A 38 -14.21 8.59 -19.50
N PRO A 39 -15.45 8.47 -18.94
CA PRO A 39 -16.14 9.55 -18.24
C PRO A 39 -15.52 9.89 -16.88
N ALA A 40 -15.39 11.20 -16.63
CA ALA A 40 -14.51 11.76 -15.62
C ALA A 40 -15.07 11.72 -14.19
N LEU A 41 -14.48 10.90 -13.31
CA LEU A 41 -14.28 11.36 -11.93
C LEU A 41 -13.31 12.56 -11.96
N PRO A 42 -13.54 13.64 -11.17
CA PRO A 42 -12.71 14.84 -11.22
C PRO A 42 -11.24 14.50 -10.93
N LEU A 43 -10.33 14.96 -11.80
CA LEU A 43 -8.90 15.01 -11.52
C LEU A 43 -8.71 15.99 -10.36
N LEU A 44 -8.30 15.51 -9.19
CA LEU A 44 -7.99 16.41 -8.07
C LEU A 44 -6.48 16.70 -8.08
N THR A 45 -6.16 17.90 -8.55
CA THR A 45 -4.81 18.43 -8.58
C THR A 45 -4.32 18.73 -7.16
N ALA A 46 -3.01 18.90 -6.97
CA ALA A 46 -2.47 19.41 -5.70
C ALA A 46 -3.13 20.72 -5.25
N GLY A 47 -3.63 21.54 -6.20
CA GLY A 47 -4.40 22.75 -5.93
C GLY A 47 -5.75 22.49 -5.26
N ASP A 48 -6.45 21.43 -5.63
CA ASP A 48 -7.73 21.07 -5.04
C ASP A 48 -7.54 20.54 -3.61
N VAL A 49 -6.52 19.69 -3.41
CA VAL A 49 -6.13 19.22 -2.07
C VAL A 49 -5.73 20.40 -1.19
N ALA A 50 -4.95 21.36 -1.72
CA ALA A 50 -4.55 22.57 -1.00
C ALA A 50 -5.75 23.47 -0.64
N ALA A 51 -6.71 23.66 -1.56
CA ALA A 51 -7.92 24.44 -1.34
C ALA A 51 -8.81 23.83 -0.24
N SER A 52 -8.91 22.50 -0.20
CA SER A 52 -9.63 21.80 0.86
C SER A 52 -8.85 21.66 2.17
N SER A 53 -7.55 21.97 2.16
CA SER A 53 -6.60 21.69 3.24
C SER A 53 -5.75 22.89 3.63
N SER A 54 -6.35 24.08 3.79
CA SER A 54 -5.61 25.31 4.13
C SER A 54 -4.83 25.19 5.45
N VAL A 55 -3.55 25.53 5.41
CA VAL A 55 -2.69 25.67 6.61
C VAL A 55 -2.89 27.03 7.28
N VAL A 56 -2.59 27.10 8.58
CA VAL A 56 -2.45 28.39 9.26
C VAL A 56 -1.09 28.96 8.91
N LEU A 57 -1.06 30.16 8.34
CA LEU A 57 0.18 30.81 7.90
C LEU A 57 1.07 31.18 9.09
N SER A 58 2.36 30.89 8.97
CA SER A 58 3.38 31.28 9.95
C SER A 58 4.24 32.41 9.37
N SER A 59 4.60 33.39 10.22
CA SER A 59 5.43 34.52 9.80
C SER A 59 6.88 34.12 9.51
N ASP A 60 7.35 33.02 10.07
CA ASP A 60 8.69 32.47 9.85
C ASP A 60 8.76 31.54 8.62
N SER A 61 7.63 31.24 7.97
CA SER A 61 7.53 30.27 6.87
C SER A 61 8.03 28.86 7.23
N HIS A 62 8.04 28.50 8.52
CA HIS A 62 8.29 27.14 8.99
C HIS A 62 6.99 26.46 9.37
N TYR A 63 6.80 25.25 8.84
CA TYR A 63 5.62 24.44 9.08
C TYR A 63 6.02 23.09 9.67
N THR A 64 5.32 22.67 10.71
CA THR A 64 5.55 21.37 11.36
C THR A 64 4.31 20.52 11.20
N PHE A 65 4.46 19.35 10.58
CA PHE A 65 3.37 18.39 10.41
C PHE A 65 3.71 17.06 11.05
N TYR A 66 2.70 16.45 11.67
CA TYR A 66 2.68 15.01 11.97
C TYR A 66 1.75 14.35 10.96
N THR A 67 2.17 13.24 10.37
CA THR A 67 1.47 12.57 9.28
C THR A 67 1.38 11.08 9.56
N ASP A 68 0.24 10.47 9.20
CA ASP A 68 0.02 9.03 9.34
C ASP A 68 -0.96 8.51 8.27
N GLY A 69 -0.92 7.20 8.01
CA GLY A 69 -1.75 6.50 7.05
C GLY A 69 -2.33 5.19 7.61
N SER A 70 -3.61 4.97 7.36
CA SER A 70 -4.33 3.76 7.77
C SER A 70 -4.80 2.96 6.55
N LEU A 71 -4.80 1.63 6.68
CA LEU A 71 -5.34 0.69 5.70
C LEU A 71 -6.24 -0.30 6.42
N ILE A 72 -7.50 -0.37 6.01
CA ILE A 72 -8.47 -1.33 6.54
C ILE A 72 -8.99 -2.25 5.44
N ASN A 73 -9.51 -3.42 5.86
CA ASN A 73 -10.23 -4.36 5.00
C ASN A 73 -9.45 -4.81 3.74
N LEU A 74 -8.12 -4.92 3.84
CA LEU A 74 -7.29 -5.37 2.73
C LEU A 74 -7.72 -6.77 2.27
N GLY A 75 -8.01 -6.91 0.98
CA GLY A 75 -8.45 -8.18 0.38
C GLY A 75 -9.98 -8.36 0.32
N THR A 76 -10.76 -7.36 0.73
CA THR A 76 -12.22 -7.33 0.52
C THR A 76 -12.63 -6.17 -0.39
N SER A 77 -13.90 -6.14 -0.80
CA SER A 77 -14.48 -5.01 -1.56
C SER A 77 -14.53 -3.70 -0.77
N ASP A 78 -14.41 -3.78 0.55
CA ASP A 78 -14.54 -2.64 1.47
C ASP A 78 -13.16 -2.06 1.85
N VAL A 79 -12.13 -2.40 1.08
CA VAL A 79 -10.76 -1.89 1.27
C VAL A 79 -10.75 -0.36 1.22
N SER A 80 -10.08 0.24 2.18
CA SER A 80 -9.99 1.70 2.27
C SER A 80 -8.65 2.13 2.83
N MET A 81 -8.09 3.20 2.28
CA MET A 81 -6.85 3.82 2.72
C MET A 81 -7.13 5.24 3.19
N GLY A 82 -6.95 5.48 4.48
CA GLY A 82 -7.14 6.77 5.12
C GLY A 82 -5.79 7.45 5.33
N TRP A 83 -5.74 8.77 5.19
CA TRP A 83 -4.56 9.57 5.47
C TRP A 83 -4.93 10.71 6.41
N GLY A 84 -3.99 11.14 7.24
CA GLY A 84 -4.19 12.21 8.21
C GLY A 84 -2.94 13.03 8.42
N TRP A 85 -3.11 14.35 8.57
CA TRP A 85 -2.04 15.21 9.04
C TRP A 85 -2.53 16.27 10.02
N VAL A 86 -1.66 16.67 10.93
CA VAL A 86 -1.88 17.79 11.87
C VAL A 86 -0.72 18.77 11.78
N GLN A 87 -1.04 20.06 11.64
CA GLN A 87 -0.08 21.16 11.70
C GLN A 87 0.06 21.65 13.14
N ILE A 88 1.30 21.81 13.58
CA ILE A 88 1.64 22.32 14.91
C ILE A 88 2.24 23.73 14.81
N VAL A 89 1.76 24.66 15.64
CA VAL A 89 2.38 25.98 15.88
C VAL A 89 3.47 25.81 16.92
N LYS A 90 4.67 26.28 16.61
CA LYS A 90 5.76 26.33 17.59
C LYS A 90 5.41 27.34 18.68
N ASP A 91 5.80 27.05 19.92
CA ASP A 91 5.73 27.97 21.07
C ASP A 91 4.35 28.31 21.65
N SER A 92 3.25 27.72 21.18
CA SER A 92 1.91 28.00 21.73
C SER A 92 1.52 27.18 22.99
N GLY A 93 2.44 26.37 23.53
CA GLY A 93 2.18 25.45 24.65
C GLY A 93 1.29 24.26 24.24
N PHE A 94 1.41 23.14 24.95
CA PHE A 94 0.87 21.84 24.52
C PHE A 94 -0.63 21.86 24.13
N LEU A 95 -1.48 22.59 24.84
CA LEU A 95 -2.94 22.60 24.57
C LEU A 95 -3.36 23.48 23.38
N ASN A 96 -2.57 24.49 23.00
CA ASN A 96 -2.86 25.38 21.87
C ASN A 96 -1.90 25.15 20.70
N SER A 97 -1.24 24.00 20.68
CA SER A 97 -0.23 23.62 19.69
C SER A 97 -0.83 23.25 18.34
N ILE A 98 -2.08 22.78 18.27
CA ILE A 98 -2.71 22.44 16.99
C ILE A 98 -3.11 23.73 16.26
N ALA A 99 -2.51 23.96 15.09
CA ALA A 99 -2.91 25.04 14.20
C ALA A 99 -4.16 24.65 13.40
N THR A 100 -4.11 23.48 12.77
CA THR A 100 -5.16 22.91 11.93
C THR A 100 -4.81 21.45 11.64
N TYR A 101 -5.77 20.70 11.14
CA TYR A 101 -5.59 19.31 10.73
C TYR A 101 -6.51 18.97 9.57
N LYS A 102 -6.13 17.96 8.80
CA LYS A 102 -6.96 17.40 7.74
C LYS A 102 -6.82 15.89 7.68
N ARG A 103 -7.88 15.27 7.18
CA ARG A 103 -7.95 13.85 6.91
C ARG A 103 -8.62 13.61 5.57
N GLY A 104 -8.38 12.42 5.03
CA GLY A 104 -8.95 12.06 3.76
C GLY A 104 -8.71 10.62 3.41
N ILE A 105 -9.20 10.23 2.23
CA ILE A 105 -9.01 8.90 1.69
C ILE A 105 -8.20 8.98 0.39
N ILE A 106 -7.41 7.95 0.12
CA ILE A 106 -6.75 7.76 -1.16
C ILE A 106 -7.27 6.46 -1.80
N HIS A 107 -7.56 6.51 -3.09
CA HIS A 107 -8.00 5.34 -3.84
C HIS A 107 -6.83 4.67 -4.58
N ASP A 108 -7.18 3.70 -5.44
CA ASP A 108 -6.29 2.92 -6.30
C ASP A 108 -5.50 1.86 -5.52
N TRP A 109 -4.23 1.64 -5.86
CA TRP A 109 -3.44 0.49 -5.44
C TRP A 109 -3.30 0.35 -3.91
N PRO A 110 -3.99 -0.60 -3.25
CA PRO A 110 -4.10 -0.60 -1.80
C PRO A 110 -2.79 -1.01 -1.11
N SER A 111 -2.20 -0.10 -0.32
CA SER A 111 -1.09 -0.42 0.58
C SER A 111 -1.00 0.59 1.73
N SER A 112 -0.59 0.13 2.93
CA SER A 112 -0.38 1.03 4.08
C SER A 112 0.68 2.10 3.75
N SER A 113 1.77 1.73 3.07
CA SER A 113 2.78 2.69 2.61
C SER A 113 2.27 3.77 1.64
N ARG A 114 1.17 3.50 0.91
CA ARG A 114 0.53 4.48 0.02
C ARG A 114 -0.27 5.49 0.83
N ALA A 115 -1.04 5.02 1.81
CA ALA A 115 -1.76 5.89 2.74
C ALA A 115 -0.81 6.87 3.45
N GLU A 116 0.34 6.36 3.89
CA GLU A 116 1.42 7.13 4.52
C GLU A 116 2.01 8.20 3.59
N ALA A 117 2.34 7.82 2.36
CA ALA A 117 2.83 8.75 1.35
C ALA A 117 1.77 9.79 0.96
N ALA A 118 0.49 9.41 0.95
CA ALA A 118 -0.62 10.31 0.67
C ALA A 118 -0.78 11.39 1.75
N ALA A 119 -0.58 11.04 3.03
CA ALA A 119 -0.58 11.99 4.13
C ALA A 119 0.51 13.07 3.94
N ILE A 120 1.71 12.65 3.51
CA ILE A 120 2.82 13.54 3.17
C ILE A 120 2.48 14.43 1.97
N TYR A 121 1.98 13.84 0.89
CA TYR A 121 1.55 14.59 -0.29
C TYR A 121 0.50 15.65 0.06
N ALA A 122 -0.49 15.32 0.88
CA ALA A 122 -1.51 16.25 1.32
C ALA A 122 -0.94 17.40 2.17
N ALA A 123 -0.03 17.11 3.10
CA ALA A 123 0.63 18.12 3.93
C ALA A 123 1.51 19.08 3.09
N LEU A 124 2.26 18.55 2.12
CA LEU A 124 3.07 19.35 1.20
C LEU A 124 2.21 20.17 0.23
N SER A 125 1.08 19.62 -0.21
CA SER A 125 0.11 20.33 -1.05
C SER A 125 -0.49 21.52 -0.30
N ALA A 126 -0.78 21.35 0.98
CA ALA A 126 -1.28 22.38 1.88
C ALA A 126 -0.26 23.49 2.22
N SER A 127 1.04 23.18 2.21
CA SER A 127 2.11 24.11 2.61
C SER A 127 2.30 25.28 1.62
N PRO A 128 2.65 26.51 2.02
CA PRO A 128 2.88 27.59 1.04
C PRO A 128 4.20 27.42 0.28
N ALA A 129 4.33 28.04 -0.88
CA ALA A 129 5.58 28.02 -1.64
C ALA A 129 6.72 28.72 -0.87
N ASN A 130 7.97 28.33 -1.14
CA ASN A 130 9.19 28.84 -0.51
C ASN A 130 9.24 28.63 1.01
N SER A 131 8.59 27.57 1.53
CA SER A 131 8.54 27.29 2.96
C SER A 131 9.45 26.13 3.37
N VAL A 132 9.80 26.11 4.66
CA VAL A 132 10.50 24.99 5.30
C VAL A 132 9.48 24.10 5.98
N VAL A 133 9.43 22.83 5.58
CA VAL A 133 8.44 21.87 6.07
C VAL A 133 9.11 20.76 6.85
N HIS A 134 8.81 20.66 8.14
CA HIS A 134 9.23 19.58 9.01
C HIS A 134 8.14 18.50 9.03
N ILE A 135 8.46 17.28 8.59
CA ILE A 135 7.52 16.15 8.55
C ILE A 135 7.93 15.14 9.61
N TYR A 136 7.03 14.89 10.55
CA TYR A 136 7.17 13.87 11.57
C TYR A 136 6.27 12.68 11.23
N THR A 137 6.88 11.50 11.12
CA THR A 137 6.18 10.25 10.80
C THR A 137 6.87 9.07 11.48
N ASP A 138 6.12 8.07 11.88
CA ASP A 138 6.63 6.81 12.38
C ASP A 138 6.76 5.75 11.27
N SER A 139 6.52 6.09 10.00
CA SER A 139 6.72 5.21 8.85
C SER A 139 8.15 5.29 8.33
N GLN A 140 8.88 4.18 8.41
CA GLN A 140 10.25 4.11 7.88
C GLN A 140 10.27 4.23 6.34
N SER A 141 9.25 3.66 5.69
CA SER A 141 9.11 3.73 4.23
C SER A 141 8.92 5.17 3.73
N SER A 142 8.21 6.00 4.50
CA SER A 142 8.04 7.43 4.21
C SER A 142 9.34 8.22 4.31
N ILE A 143 10.15 7.94 5.34
CA ILE A 143 11.48 8.56 5.51
C ILE A 143 12.39 8.18 4.33
N GLU A 144 12.37 6.93 3.90
CA GLU A 144 13.15 6.45 2.77
C GLU A 144 12.67 7.06 1.45
N GLY A 145 11.36 7.12 1.22
CA GLY A 145 10.76 7.76 0.04
C GLY A 145 11.18 9.23 -0.11
N LEU A 146 11.08 10.01 0.97
CA LEU A 146 11.52 11.41 0.98
C LEU A 146 13.03 11.56 0.72
N LYS A 147 13.87 10.69 1.30
CA LYS A 147 15.30 10.68 1.01
C LYS A 147 15.58 10.43 -0.47
N HIS A 148 14.85 9.51 -1.09
CA HIS A 148 14.98 9.24 -2.53
C HIS A 148 14.57 10.45 -3.39
N CYS A 149 13.56 11.23 -2.99
CA CYS A 149 13.21 12.50 -3.66
C CYS A 149 14.36 13.50 -3.69
N PHE A 150 15.16 13.60 -2.62
CA PHE A 150 16.27 14.55 -2.54
C PHE A 150 17.50 14.12 -3.34
N LEU A 151 17.71 12.81 -3.54
CA LEU A 151 18.89 12.29 -4.22
C LEU A 151 18.78 12.35 -5.76
N SER A 152 17.68 12.86 -6.32
CA SER A 152 17.44 13.00 -7.77
C SER A 152 17.54 11.70 -8.59
N ASP A 153 17.42 10.55 -7.90
CA ASP A 153 17.56 9.21 -8.49
C ASP A 153 16.40 8.81 -9.43
N TYR A 154 15.32 9.60 -9.45
CA TYR A 154 14.16 9.33 -10.30
C TYR A 154 14.44 9.58 -11.81
N SER A 155 15.58 10.19 -12.15
CA SER A 155 16.07 10.28 -13.54
C SER A 155 16.54 8.92 -14.10
N ASN A 156 16.81 7.93 -13.24
CA ASN A 156 17.27 6.60 -13.64
C ASN A 156 16.14 5.58 -13.56
N SER A 157 15.54 5.28 -14.71
CA SER A 157 14.41 4.34 -14.88
C SER A 157 14.63 2.96 -14.25
N ARG A 158 15.88 2.53 -13.99
CA ARG A 158 16.16 1.22 -13.37
C ARG A 158 15.98 1.18 -11.86
N LEU A 159 16.26 2.28 -11.15
CA LEU A 159 16.07 2.40 -9.70
C LEU A 159 14.64 2.83 -9.38
N TYR A 160 14.07 3.68 -10.25
CA TYR A 160 12.70 4.18 -10.22
C TYR A 160 11.66 3.13 -9.86
N TYR A 161 11.54 2.08 -10.68
CA TYR A 161 10.53 1.04 -10.48
C TYR A 161 10.79 0.13 -9.27
N LYS A 162 11.95 0.19 -8.61
CA LYS A 162 12.21 -0.65 -7.42
C LYS A 162 11.52 -0.12 -6.17
N THR A 163 11.20 1.16 -6.14
CA THR A 163 10.51 1.80 -5.02
C THR A 163 9.01 1.53 -5.13
N THR A 164 8.38 1.12 -4.03
CA THR A 164 6.91 1.02 -3.95
C THR A 164 6.29 2.40 -3.98
N ASN A 165 5.14 2.56 -4.63
CA ASN A 165 4.45 3.85 -4.80
C ASN A 165 5.32 4.90 -5.52
N PHE A 166 6.19 4.45 -6.45
CA PHE A 166 7.12 5.32 -7.17
C PHE A 166 6.41 6.49 -7.86
N GLU A 167 5.19 6.25 -8.34
CA GLU A 167 4.34 7.23 -9.00
C GLU A 167 3.98 8.41 -8.10
N LEU A 168 3.44 8.10 -6.91
CA LEU A 168 3.11 9.09 -5.90
C LEU A 168 4.37 9.82 -5.41
N TRP A 169 5.49 9.13 -5.23
CA TRP A 169 6.75 9.77 -4.83
C TRP A 169 7.31 10.73 -5.87
N ALA A 170 7.14 10.43 -7.16
CA ALA A 170 7.59 11.32 -8.22
C ALA A 170 6.71 12.57 -8.30
N ILE A 171 5.40 12.45 -8.04
CA ILE A 171 4.51 13.60 -7.92
C ILE A 171 4.85 14.44 -6.68
N ILE A 172 5.15 13.81 -5.55
CA ILE A 172 5.67 14.50 -4.36
C ILE A 172 6.96 15.25 -4.68
N GLN A 173 7.88 14.64 -5.44
CA GLN A 173 9.11 15.29 -5.85
C GLN A 173 8.85 16.52 -6.73
N GLN A 174 7.99 16.40 -7.74
CA GLN A 174 7.62 17.51 -8.60
C GLN A 174 6.99 18.65 -7.78
N LEU A 175 6.08 18.32 -6.87
CA LEU A 175 5.44 19.28 -5.97
C LEU A 175 6.46 20.04 -5.10
N ILE A 176 7.48 19.34 -4.57
CA ILE A 176 8.55 19.96 -3.79
C ILE A 176 9.34 20.95 -4.64
N VAL A 177 9.66 20.59 -5.89
CA VAL A 177 10.38 21.45 -6.84
C VAL A 177 9.55 22.66 -7.23
N ASP A 178 8.30 22.45 -7.64
CA ASP A 178 7.40 23.51 -8.12
C ASP A 178 7.14 24.57 -7.05
N LYS A 179 6.99 24.13 -5.80
CA LYS A 179 6.74 25.02 -4.65
C LYS A 179 8.02 25.47 -3.96
N GLN A 180 9.19 25.06 -4.43
CA GLN A 180 10.49 25.39 -3.85
C GLN A 180 10.54 25.11 -2.33
N LEU A 181 10.05 23.94 -1.94
CA LEU A 181 9.94 23.55 -0.52
C LEU A 181 11.28 22.98 -0.01
N SER A 182 11.65 23.36 1.21
CA SER A 182 12.74 22.71 1.95
C SER A 182 12.13 21.71 2.94
N VAL A 183 12.09 20.43 2.55
CA VAL A 183 11.44 19.37 3.35
C VAL A 183 12.45 18.65 4.24
N LEU A 184 12.13 18.51 5.53
CA LEU A 184 12.97 17.86 6.55
C LEU A 184 12.19 16.73 7.23
N PRO A 185 12.48 15.45 6.92
CA PRO A 185 11.83 14.31 7.54
C PRO A 185 12.44 13.94 8.91
N PHE A 186 11.58 13.66 9.88
CA PHE A 186 11.93 13.23 11.24
C PHE A 186 11.20 11.95 11.59
N LYS A 187 11.96 10.94 12.02
CA LYS A 187 11.41 9.67 12.48
C LYS A 187 10.86 9.83 13.90
N VAL A 188 9.57 9.57 14.06
CA VAL A 188 8.94 9.38 15.38
C VAL A 188 9.04 7.91 15.78
N LYS A 189 9.15 7.66 17.08
CA LYS A 189 9.12 6.29 17.61
C LYS A 189 7.66 5.82 17.66
N ALA A 190 7.34 4.80 16.88
CA ALA A 190 6.04 4.14 16.93
C ALA A 190 5.72 3.68 18.36
N HIS A 191 4.45 3.80 18.76
CA HIS A 191 3.93 3.39 20.08
C HIS A 191 4.65 4.04 21.27
N SER A 192 5.13 5.28 21.11
CA SER A 192 5.76 6.04 22.21
C SER A 192 4.77 6.90 23.01
N ASN A 193 3.45 6.74 22.78
CA ASN A 193 2.38 7.59 23.31
C ASN A 193 2.66 9.08 23.04
N PHE A 194 3.12 9.38 21.82
CA PHE A 194 3.42 10.74 21.43
C PHE A 194 2.16 11.37 20.84
N TYR A 195 1.55 12.26 21.63
CA TYR A 195 0.22 12.80 21.37
C TYR A 195 -0.05 13.26 19.94
N TRP A 196 0.90 13.97 19.30
CA TRP A 196 0.68 14.47 17.92
C TRP A 196 0.70 13.35 16.87
N ASN A 197 1.48 12.29 17.10
CA ASN A 197 1.51 11.13 16.23
C ASN A 197 0.24 10.30 16.42
N ASP A 198 -0.16 10.05 17.67
CA ASP A 198 -1.40 9.34 17.98
C ASP A 198 -2.63 10.09 17.45
N PHE A 199 -2.57 11.42 17.41
CA PHE A 199 -3.61 12.24 16.80
C PHE A 199 -3.62 12.10 15.27
N ALA A 200 -2.46 12.06 14.60
CA ALA A 200 -2.37 11.79 13.17
C ALA A 200 -2.90 10.40 12.81
N ASP A 201 -2.55 9.37 13.58
CA ASP A 201 -3.08 8.00 13.45
C ASP A 201 -4.62 7.99 13.57
N SER A 202 -5.15 8.68 14.59
CA SER A 202 -6.60 8.81 14.78
C SER A 202 -7.28 9.53 13.61
N LEU A 203 -6.64 10.56 13.02
CA LEU A 203 -7.15 11.23 11.82
C LEU A 203 -7.21 10.28 10.61
N ALA A 204 -6.16 9.49 10.40
CA ALA A 204 -6.11 8.51 9.31
C ALA A 204 -7.18 7.43 9.49
N ASN A 205 -7.34 6.90 10.71
CA ASN A 205 -8.35 5.87 11.02
C ASN A 205 -9.80 6.39 10.93
N THR A 206 -10.06 7.63 11.36
CA THR A 206 -11.41 8.22 11.28
C THR A 206 -11.79 8.63 9.87
N ALA A 207 -10.82 8.80 8.96
CA ALA A 207 -11.07 9.19 7.58
C ALA A 207 -12.00 8.22 6.82
N HIS A 208 -11.95 6.93 7.16
CA HIS A 208 -12.72 5.88 6.49
C HIS A 208 -14.24 6.06 6.60
N THR A 209 -14.72 6.73 7.64
CA THR A 209 -16.16 6.89 7.91
C THR A 209 -16.60 8.35 7.91
N SER A 210 -15.74 9.26 7.43
CA SER A 210 -15.93 10.68 7.60
C SER A 210 -16.46 11.36 6.34
N ASP A 211 -17.56 12.08 6.47
CA ASP A 211 -18.17 12.81 5.34
C ASP A 211 -17.34 14.01 4.85
N ASP A 212 -16.45 14.53 5.69
CA ASP A 212 -15.51 15.63 5.37
C ASP A 212 -14.15 15.14 4.85
N ALA A 213 -13.99 13.83 4.61
CA ALA A 213 -12.75 13.25 4.13
C ALA A 213 -12.41 13.77 2.73
N VAL A 214 -11.22 14.36 2.59
CA VAL A 214 -10.73 14.82 1.29
C VAL A 214 -10.30 13.62 0.46
N LEU A 215 -10.86 13.48 -0.74
CA LEU A 215 -10.48 12.41 -1.65
C LEU A 215 -9.21 12.75 -2.43
N ILE A 216 -8.24 11.84 -2.46
CA ILE A 216 -7.10 11.84 -3.38
C ILE A 216 -7.31 10.68 -4.36
N SER A 217 -7.48 11.01 -5.63
CA SER A 217 -7.61 10.02 -6.71
C SER A 217 -7.08 10.60 -8.01
N ARG A 218 -6.70 9.73 -8.96
CA ARG A 218 -6.27 10.11 -10.31
C ARG A 218 -5.21 11.21 -10.30
N LEU A 219 -4.09 10.93 -9.66
CA LEU A 219 -2.95 11.84 -9.68
C LEU A 219 -2.51 12.12 -11.13
N ASP A 220 -2.09 13.34 -11.45
CA ASP A 220 -1.68 13.72 -12.82
C ASP A 220 -0.32 13.11 -13.19
N LEU A 221 -0.35 11.82 -13.50
CA LEU A 221 0.81 11.02 -13.83
C LEU A 221 1.36 11.32 -15.22
N ALA A 222 0.56 11.93 -16.09
CA ALA A 222 0.96 12.30 -17.44
C ALA A 222 2.04 13.40 -17.42
N ALA A 223 2.10 14.20 -16.36
CA ALA A 223 3.18 15.16 -16.15
C ALA A 223 4.53 14.50 -15.79
N VAL A 224 4.52 13.22 -15.38
CA VAL A 224 5.68 12.57 -14.75
C VAL A 224 6.14 11.30 -15.48
N HIS A 225 5.26 10.64 -16.24
CA HIS A 225 5.56 9.35 -16.89
C HIS A 225 5.20 9.34 -18.36
N ASP A 226 6.13 8.83 -19.18
CA ASP A 226 5.89 8.54 -20.59
C ASP A 226 4.94 7.33 -20.80
N TYR A 227 4.91 6.41 -19.83
CA TYR A 227 4.13 5.18 -19.88
C TYR A 227 3.57 4.82 -18.49
N ILE A 228 2.27 4.53 -18.44
CA ILE A 228 1.55 4.11 -17.22
C ILE A 228 0.96 2.73 -17.46
N MET A 229 1.05 1.84 -16.46
CA MET A 229 0.41 0.53 -16.53
C MET A 229 -0.97 0.60 -15.86
N ILE A 230 -2.01 0.15 -16.56
CA ILE A 230 -3.39 0.14 -16.04
C ILE A 230 -3.92 -1.29 -16.08
N TYR A 231 -4.57 -1.71 -15.00
CA TYR A 231 -5.26 -2.99 -14.87
C TYR A 231 -6.65 -2.76 -14.27
N ASP A 232 -7.70 -3.20 -14.98
CA ASP A 232 -9.09 -3.05 -14.53
C ASP A 232 -9.43 -1.61 -14.09
N ASP A 233 -9.05 -0.64 -14.93
CA ASP A 233 -9.16 0.80 -14.69
C ASP A 233 -8.40 1.35 -13.47
N VAL A 234 -7.60 0.52 -12.80
CA VAL A 234 -6.71 0.90 -11.70
C VAL A 234 -5.27 1.01 -12.18
N ILE A 235 -4.60 2.10 -11.84
CA ILE A 235 -3.19 2.29 -12.16
C ILE A 235 -2.34 1.32 -11.31
N CYS A 236 -1.48 0.56 -11.99
CA CYS A 236 -0.61 -0.41 -11.34
C CYS A 236 0.69 0.24 -10.90
N GLU A 237 0.77 0.54 -9.61
CA GLU A 237 1.93 1.22 -9.01
C GLU A 237 3.00 0.25 -8.48
N SER A 238 2.94 -1.00 -8.93
CA SER A 238 3.93 -2.04 -8.63
C SER A 238 5.05 -2.04 -9.66
N ASN A 239 6.23 -2.52 -9.28
CA ASN A 239 7.34 -2.69 -10.23
C ASN A 239 6.89 -3.55 -11.44
N PRO A 240 6.89 -3.02 -12.67
CA PRO A 240 6.40 -3.74 -13.84
C PRO A 240 7.13 -5.07 -14.07
N ARG A 241 8.46 -5.11 -13.84
CA ARG A 241 9.25 -6.35 -14.01
C ARG A 241 8.86 -7.40 -12.99
N HIS A 242 8.59 -6.99 -11.75
CA HIS A 242 8.16 -7.93 -10.72
C HIS A 242 6.75 -8.44 -11.00
N LEU A 243 5.83 -7.55 -11.41
CA LEU A 243 4.47 -7.91 -11.80
C LEU A 243 4.48 -8.89 -12.96
N PHE A 244 5.19 -8.59 -14.05
CA PHE A 244 5.29 -9.50 -15.19
C PHE A 244 5.92 -10.83 -14.79
N LYS A 245 6.95 -10.84 -13.94
CA LYS A 245 7.55 -12.07 -13.44
C LYS A 245 6.54 -12.91 -12.66
N GLN A 246 5.81 -12.30 -11.73
CA GLN A 246 4.77 -12.99 -10.94
C GLN A 246 3.65 -13.51 -11.85
N TYR A 247 3.21 -12.72 -12.82
CA TYR A 247 2.21 -13.13 -13.80
C TYR A 247 2.66 -14.37 -14.60
N HIS A 248 3.89 -14.36 -15.13
CA HIS A 248 4.41 -15.51 -15.87
C HIS A 248 4.61 -16.73 -14.98
N GLN A 249 5.00 -16.53 -13.71
CA GLN A 249 5.07 -17.61 -12.73
C GLN A 249 3.68 -18.20 -12.45
N MET A 250 2.64 -17.36 -12.38
CA MET A 250 1.25 -17.80 -12.24
C MET A 250 0.76 -18.56 -13.47
N LEU A 251 1.03 -18.08 -14.68
CA LEU A 251 0.69 -18.79 -15.92
C LEU A 251 1.37 -20.15 -15.98
N TYR A 252 2.67 -20.21 -15.69
CA TYR A 252 3.41 -21.47 -15.64
C TYR A 252 2.82 -22.42 -14.59
N MET A 253 2.45 -21.91 -13.42
CA MET A 253 1.81 -22.71 -12.38
C MET A 253 0.44 -23.22 -12.85
N LYS A 254 -0.38 -22.37 -13.49
CA LYS A 254 -1.66 -22.77 -14.09
C LYS A 254 -1.50 -23.95 -15.05
N ASP A 255 -0.55 -23.84 -15.97
CA ASP A 255 -0.27 -24.87 -16.97
C ASP A 255 0.26 -26.15 -16.33
N LEU A 256 1.11 -26.02 -15.31
CA LEU A 256 1.61 -27.14 -14.51
C LEU A 256 0.45 -27.88 -13.84
N LEU A 257 -0.47 -27.17 -13.18
CA LEU A 257 -1.62 -27.77 -12.50
C LEU A 257 -2.64 -28.38 -13.48
N ALA A 258 -2.68 -27.91 -14.73
CA ALA A 258 -3.54 -28.48 -15.77
C ALA A 258 -3.05 -29.84 -16.31
N LEU A 259 -1.82 -30.26 -15.99
CA LEU A 259 -1.30 -31.56 -16.42
C LEU A 259 -2.10 -32.72 -15.81
N SER A 260 -2.25 -33.81 -16.57
CA SER A 260 -3.00 -35.01 -16.16
C SER A 260 -2.58 -35.58 -14.79
N ARG A 261 -1.30 -35.49 -14.46
CA ARG A 261 -0.72 -35.96 -13.18
C ARG A 261 -1.18 -35.14 -11.96
N PHE A 262 -1.71 -33.94 -12.16
CA PHE A 262 -2.22 -33.05 -11.12
C PHE A 262 -3.75 -32.96 -11.10
N ARG A 263 -4.46 -33.78 -11.90
CA ARG A 263 -5.94 -33.86 -11.89
C ARG A 263 -6.53 -34.19 -10.53
N PHE A 264 -5.78 -34.83 -9.62
CA PHE A 264 -6.24 -35.09 -8.25
C PHE A 264 -6.53 -33.80 -7.46
N ILE A 265 -5.99 -32.65 -7.87
CA ILE A 265 -6.22 -31.36 -7.20
C ILE A 265 -7.69 -30.94 -7.33
N SER A 266 -8.40 -31.33 -8.39
CA SER A 266 -9.84 -31.07 -8.51
C SER A 266 -10.66 -31.78 -7.43
N LEU A 267 -10.14 -32.88 -6.87
CA LEU A 267 -10.75 -33.56 -5.74
C LEU A 267 -10.54 -32.79 -4.43
N LEU A 268 -9.46 -32.01 -4.32
CA LEU A 268 -9.17 -31.15 -3.16
C LEU A 268 -9.93 -29.82 -3.19
N THR A 269 -10.58 -29.48 -4.30
CA THR A 269 -11.31 -28.22 -4.49
C THR A 269 -12.76 -28.30 -3.99
N ASP A 270 -13.26 -29.50 -3.71
CA ASP A 270 -14.55 -29.72 -3.08
C ASP A 270 -14.41 -29.62 -1.55
N SER A 271 -14.73 -28.44 -1.01
CA SER A 271 -14.66 -28.14 0.43
C SER A 271 -15.64 -28.97 1.27
N SER A 272 -16.57 -29.69 0.65
CA SER A 272 -17.56 -30.50 1.36
C SER A 272 -17.03 -31.88 1.79
N GLN A 273 -15.96 -32.38 1.16
CA GLN A 273 -15.43 -33.73 1.40
C GLN A 273 -14.11 -33.77 2.19
N TYR A 274 -13.42 -32.63 2.34
CA TYR A 274 -12.16 -32.54 3.07
C TYR A 274 -12.26 -31.50 4.18
N MET A 275 -12.88 -31.89 5.29
CA MET A 275 -12.75 -31.16 6.54
C MET A 275 -11.34 -31.41 7.08
N VAL A 276 -10.42 -30.46 6.86
CA VAL A 276 -9.11 -30.51 7.52
C VAL A 276 -9.35 -30.24 9.00
N ASP A 277 -9.37 -31.31 9.79
CA ASP A 277 -9.41 -31.23 11.25
C ASP A 277 -8.06 -30.70 11.75
N TRP A 278 -7.98 -29.39 11.89
CA TRP A 278 -6.79 -28.67 12.34
C TRP A 278 -6.41 -29.05 13.78
N ASP A 279 -7.37 -29.40 14.62
CA ASP A 279 -7.12 -29.82 16.00
C ASP A 279 -6.41 -31.18 16.02
N LEU A 280 -6.87 -32.14 15.21
CA LEU A 280 -6.24 -33.46 15.09
C LEU A 280 -4.84 -33.39 14.45
N ASN A 281 -4.65 -32.50 13.47
CA ASN A 281 -3.35 -32.25 12.82
C ASN A 281 -2.33 -31.63 13.80
N MET A 282 -2.77 -30.69 14.63
CA MET A 282 -1.91 -30.06 15.64
C MET A 282 -1.57 -31.03 16.79
N LEU A 283 -2.51 -31.91 17.16
CA LEU A 283 -2.30 -32.96 18.15
C LEU A 283 -1.29 -34.03 17.68
N THR A 284 -1.29 -34.37 16.39
CA THR A 284 -0.30 -35.30 15.82
C THR A 284 1.09 -34.68 15.64
N LEU A 285 1.17 -33.37 15.43
CA LEU A 285 2.44 -32.63 15.41
C LEU A 285 3.08 -32.55 16.80
N SER A 286 2.29 -32.39 17.86
CA SER A 286 2.81 -32.37 19.24
C SER A 286 3.31 -33.74 19.70
N LEU A 287 2.63 -34.82 19.30
CA LEU A 287 3.00 -36.21 19.63
C LEU A 287 4.26 -36.72 18.88
N ARG A 288 4.68 -36.09 17.79
CA ARG A 288 5.93 -36.46 17.10
C ARG A 288 7.20 -36.03 17.82
N ASN A 289 7.12 -35.07 18.74
CA ASN A 289 8.26 -34.62 19.53
C ASN A 289 8.65 -35.61 20.65
N THR A 290 7.89 -36.70 20.86
CA THR A 290 8.18 -37.72 21.88
C THR A 290 8.58 -39.10 21.30
N GLY A 291 8.89 -39.19 20.00
CA GLY A 291 9.69 -40.29 19.47
C GLY A 291 9.02 -41.67 19.36
N GLN A 292 7.69 -41.77 19.28
CA GLN A 292 7.01 -43.03 18.94
C GLN A 292 6.40 -43.00 17.53
N MET A 293 6.82 -43.95 16.68
CA MET A 293 6.18 -44.21 15.38
C MET A 293 4.89 -45.00 15.57
N ILE A 294 3.77 -44.44 15.16
CA ILE A 294 2.52 -45.20 14.96
C ILE A 294 2.24 -45.29 13.46
N ARG A 295 2.09 -46.51 12.93
CA ARG A 295 1.62 -46.78 11.56
C ARG A 295 0.09 -46.87 11.58
N TYR A 296 -0.57 -46.15 10.68
CA TYR A 296 -1.96 -46.43 10.33
C TYR A 296 -2.11 -46.72 8.83
N ARG A 297 -2.99 -47.69 8.55
CA ARG A 297 -3.45 -48.12 7.23
C ARG A 297 -4.77 -47.39 6.97
N VAL A 298 -4.83 -46.58 5.92
CA VAL A 298 -6.11 -46.02 5.45
C VAL A 298 -6.80 -47.12 4.64
N VAL A 299 -7.95 -47.58 5.11
CA VAL A 299 -8.90 -48.39 4.34
C VAL A 299 -9.96 -47.42 3.82
N ALA A 300 -10.08 -47.33 2.49
CA ALA A 300 -11.22 -46.67 1.85
C ALA A 300 -12.31 -47.72 1.60
N TYR A 301 -13.57 -47.36 1.86
CA TYR A 301 -14.73 -48.04 1.28
C TYR A 301 -15.11 -47.30 -0.01
#